data_AF-I6WI66-F1
#
_entry.id   AF-I6WI66-F1
#
_cell.length_a   1.000
_cell.length_b   1.000
_cell.length_c   1.000
_cell.angle_alpha   90.00
_cell.angle_beta   90.00
_cell.angle_gamma   90.00
#
_symmetry.space_group_name_H-M   'P 1'
#
loop_
_entity.id
_entity.type
_entity.pdbx_description
1 polymer ?
#
loop_
_entity_poly.entity_id
_entity_poly.type
_entity_poly.pdbx_seq_one_letter_code
_entity_poly.pdbx_strand_id
1 'polypeptide(L)'
;MRKAALSVFLHMSLSLSLAYSFKRGANTFLQLITQLNGMKVEAQLNKQPTIRNMAKLLMNSMYGRFGMKPSVLETHIWNQDQIDSLEPYWELQSALSYGELYLVSIQLNKEKFIELQGQASLKKMLTNLSNKTNVAIAAAVTSYSRMIINNYKLLALSLGLELFYSDTDSLVLNGPLPPEHIDSATLGKLKLEHTIKEGIFVMPKVYYLEDIDGTIVTKCKGFSGKLTKTQYLELLSGNTQELEVTKWQRSLKESYVKIERNQSYNLRFSFNKREQPLSLFSSLQPRPKSKEP
;
A
#
# COMPACT_ATOMS: atom_id res chain seq x y z
N MET A 1 -36.83 7.25 -1.15
CA MET A 1 -36.15 7.41 -2.45
C MET A 1 -35.98 8.89 -2.76
N ARG A 2 -34.75 9.41 -2.70
CA ARG A 2 -34.42 10.73 -3.27
C ARG A 2 -33.32 10.49 -4.31
N LYS A 3 -33.67 10.60 -5.59
CA LYS A 3 -32.72 10.56 -6.70
C LYS A 3 -31.94 11.86 -6.68
N ALA A 4 -30.68 11.81 -6.23
CA ALA A 4 -29.74 12.89 -6.50
C ALA A 4 -29.16 12.62 -7.89
N ALA A 5 -29.64 13.37 -8.89
CA ALA A 5 -29.05 13.36 -10.21
C ALA A 5 -27.76 14.19 -10.16
N LEU A 6 -26.61 13.52 -10.21
CA LEU A 6 -25.34 14.18 -10.50
C LEU A 6 -25.17 14.16 -12.02
N SER A 7 -25.16 15.34 -12.63
CA SER A 7 -24.99 15.51 -14.07
C SER A 7 -23.50 15.53 -14.47
N VAL A 8 -23.27 15.32 -15.78
CA VAL A 8 -22.09 15.61 -16.64
C VAL A 8 -20.86 14.69 -16.45
N PHE A 9 -20.19 14.09 -17.45
CA PHE A 9 -19.86 14.52 -18.82
C PHE A 9 -19.60 13.33 -19.80
N LEU A 10 -19.93 12.10 -19.41
CA LEU A 10 -19.81 10.90 -20.25
C LEU A 10 -21.23 10.39 -20.49
N HIS A 11 -21.58 9.95 -21.71
CA HIS A 11 -22.88 9.38 -22.04
C HIS A 11 -23.12 8.04 -21.29
N MET A 12 -23.19 8.09 -19.96
CA MET A 12 -23.32 6.96 -19.07
C MET A 12 -24.48 7.23 -18.11
N SER A 13 -25.44 6.31 -18.07
CA SER A 13 -26.48 6.28 -17.05
C SER A 13 -25.88 5.80 -15.73
N LEU A 14 -25.75 6.70 -14.76
CA LEU A 14 -25.25 6.36 -13.42
C LEU A 14 -26.44 6.05 -12.50
N SER A 15 -26.45 4.87 -11.89
CA SER A 15 -27.42 4.49 -10.86
C SER A 15 -26.73 4.26 -9.52
N LEU A 16 -27.29 4.84 -8.45
CA LEU A 16 -26.78 4.69 -7.09
C LEU A 16 -27.63 3.65 -6.36
N SER A 17 -27.07 2.46 -6.13
CA SER A 17 -27.77 1.36 -5.43
C SER A 17 -27.76 1.52 -3.91
N LEU A 18 -26.64 1.97 -3.34
CA LEU A 18 -26.44 2.08 -1.90
C LEU A 18 -25.42 3.17 -1.58
N ALA A 19 -25.68 3.95 -0.54
CA ALA A 19 -24.77 4.98 -0.05
C ALA A 19 -24.76 5.02 1.47
N TYR A 20 -23.59 5.29 2.04
CA TYR A 20 -23.41 5.51 3.47
C TYR A 20 -22.93 6.95 3.68
N SER A 21 -23.53 7.62 4.66
CA SER A 21 -23.14 8.98 5.07
C SER A 21 -22.58 8.94 6.49
N PHE A 22 -21.50 9.69 6.70
CA PHE A 22 -20.79 9.76 7.97
C PHE A 22 -20.69 11.21 8.43
N LYS A 23 -20.83 11.45 9.73
CA LYS A 23 -20.56 12.77 10.31
C LYS A 23 -19.05 13.01 10.30
N ARG A 24 -18.62 14.17 9.80
CA ARG A 24 -17.21 14.57 9.78
C ARG A 24 -16.73 14.84 11.20
N GLY A 25 -15.67 14.17 11.63
CA GLY A 25 -14.90 14.56 12.80
C GLY A 25 -13.95 15.70 12.44
N ALA A 26 -13.97 16.79 13.22
CA ALA A 26 -12.99 17.86 13.09
C ALA A 26 -11.79 17.56 14.00
N ASN A 27 -10.58 17.62 13.44
CA ASN A 27 -9.32 17.53 14.20
C ASN A 27 -9.16 16.27 15.08
N THR A 28 -9.87 15.17 14.75
CA THR A 28 -9.92 13.93 15.56
C THR A 28 -8.54 13.40 15.95
N PHE A 29 -7.55 13.53 15.06
CA PHE A 29 -6.18 13.06 15.29
C PHE A 29 -5.14 14.20 15.32
N LEU A 30 -5.57 15.46 15.30
CA LEU A 30 -4.66 16.60 15.12
C LEU A 30 -3.61 16.64 16.23
N GLN A 31 -4.04 16.59 17.50
CA GLN A 31 -3.13 16.65 18.65
C GLN A 31 -2.10 15.51 18.62
N LEU A 32 -2.56 14.27 18.39
CA LEU A 32 -1.68 13.10 18.33
C LEU A 32 -0.67 13.20 17.18
N ILE A 33 -1.11 13.56 15.98
CA ILE A 33 -0.23 13.69 14.81
C ILE A 33 0.75 14.84 14.99
N THR A 34 0.32 15.97 15.55
CA THR A 34 1.19 17.11 15.87
C THR A 34 2.26 16.71 16.88
N GLN A 35 1.88 16.01 17.96
CA GLN A 35 2.83 15.52 18.97
C GLN A 35 3.86 14.56 18.35
N LEU A 36 3.41 13.54 17.60
CA LEU A 36 4.32 12.59 16.96
C LEU A 36 5.22 13.25 15.91
N ASN A 37 4.72 14.23 15.16
CA ASN A 37 5.54 14.98 14.21
C ASN A 37 6.58 15.84 14.93
N GLY A 38 6.21 16.48 16.05
CA GLY A 38 7.14 17.21 16.92
C GLY A 38 8.26 16.31 17.44
N MET A 39 7.91 15.16 18.02
CA MET A 39 8.88 14.16 18.48
C MET A 39 9.82 13.71 17.35
N LYS A 40 9.30 13.49 16.14
CA LYS A 40 10.09 13.10 14.97
C LYS A 40 11.10 14.19 14.58
N VAL A 41 10.69 15.46 14.58
CA VAL A 41 11.54 16.61 14.22
C VAL A 41 12.61 16.84 15.28
N GLU A 42 12.25 16.84 16.56
CA GLU A 42 13.19 16.99 17.67
C GLU A 42 14.23 15.86 17.67
N ALA A 43 13.79 14.60 17.52
CA ALA A 43 14.69 13.47 17.45
C ALA A 43 15.63 13.53 16.23
N GLN A 44 15.19 14.12 15.11
CA GLN A 44 16.05 14.35 13.94
C GLN A 44 17.15 15.38 14.26
N LEU A 45 16.81 16.49 14.92
CA LEU A 45 17.77 17.52 15.34
C LEU A 45 18.78 16.98 16.34
N ASN A 46 18.31 16.18 17.30
CA ASN A 46 19.13 15.57 18.35
C ASN A 46 19.87 14.29 17.90
N LYS A 47 19.82 13.92 16.61
CA LYS A 47 20.44 12.70 16.05
C LYS A 47 20.04 11.41 16.80
N GLN A 48 18.76 11.28 17.15
CA GLN A 48 18.16 10.13 17.85
C GLN A 48 17.35 9.25 16.88
N PRO A 49 17.99 8.35 16.10
CA PRO A 49 17.33 7.61 15.03
C PRO A 49 16.21 6.70 15.53
N THR A 50 16.34 6.11 16.72
CA THR A 50 15.34 5.21 17.30
C THR A 50 14.02 5.94 17.58
N ILE A 51 14.06 7.07 18.28
CA ILE A 51 12.86 7.85 18.63
C ILE A 51 12.20 8.38 17.35
N ARG A 52 13.00 8.90 16.41
CA ARG A 52 12.52 9.34 15.11
C ARG A 52 11.79 8.22 14.36
N ASN A 53 12.36 7.02 14.34
CA ASN A 53 11.79 5.87 13.64
C ASN A 53 10.51 5.38 14.33
N MET A 54 10.45 5.37 15.67
CA MET A 54 9.24 5.04 16.42
C MET A 54 8.11 6.04 16.14
N ALA A 55 8.40 7.35 16.22
CA ALA A 55 7.42 8.39 15.93
C ALA A 55 6.87 8.26 14.49
N LYS A 56 7.77 8.08 13.51
CA LYS A 56 7.39 7.85 12.10
C LYS A 56 6.57 6.57 11.92
N LEU A 57 6.95 5.48 12.59
CA LEU A 57 6.24 4.21 12.51
C LEU A 57 4.81 4.32 13.06
N LEU A 58 4.63 4.99 14.20
CA LEU A 58 3.32 5.22 14.79
C LEU A 58 2.42 6.05 13.86
N MET A 59 2.94 7.14 13.28
CA MET A 59 2.22 7.95 12.30
C MET A 59 1.78 7.13 11.08
N ASN A 60 2.69 6.32 10.52
CA ASN A 60 2.44 5.56 9.29
C ASN A 60 1.57 4.31 9.50
N SER A 61 1.56 3.72 10.71
CA SER A 61 0.83 2.47 10.98
C SER A 61 -0.59 2.69 11.52
N MET A 62 -0.88 3.86 12.08
CA MET A 62 -2.15 4.14 12.76
C MET A 62 -3.36 3.98 11.84
N TYR A 63 -3.34 4.56 10.62
CA TYR A 63 -4.50 4.46 9.72
C TYR A 63 -4.76 3.01 9.28
N GLY A 64 -3.71 2.19 9.20
CA GLY A 64 -3.81 0.77 8.86
C GLY A 64 -4.59 -0.02 9.90
N ARG A 65 -4.49 0.36 11.19
CA ARG A 65 -5.28 -0.26 12.28
C ARG A 65 -6.78 -0.11 12.06
N PHE A 66 -7.23 1.05 11.57
CA PHE A 66 -8.64 1.28 11.21
C PHE A 66 -9.11 0.50 9.97
N GLY A 67 -8.19 -0.04 9.18
CA GLY A 67 -8.49 -0.86 8.00
C GLY A 67 -8.28 -2.36 8.23
N MET A 68 -7.93 -2.78 9.45
CA MET A 68 -7.68 -4.20 9.73
C MET A 68 -8.97 -5.01 9.59
N LYS A 69 -8.89 -6.10 8.83
CA LYS A 69 -9.94 -7.12 8.80
C LYS A 69 -10.01 -7.77 10.19
N PRO A 70 -11.17 -7.77 10.87
CA PRO A 70 -11.33 -8.53 12.10
C PRO A 70 -10.99 -10.00 11.83
N SER A 71 -10.10 -10.56 12.65
CA SER A 71 -9.86 -11.99 12.64
C SER A 71 -11.03 -12.66 13.32
N VAL A 72 -11.59 -13.67 12.66
CA VAL A 72 -12.56 -14.62 13.25
C VAL A 72 -11.89 -15.96 13.54
N LEU A 73 -10.58 -16.02 13.35
CA LEU A 73 -9.71 -17.12 13.79
C LEU A 73 -9.22 -16.79 15.19
N GLU A 74 -9.50 -17.69 16.13
CA GLU A 74 -9.00 -17.62 17.50
C GLU A 74 -8.09 -18.82 17.76
N THR A 75 -7.06 -18.61 18.57
CA THR A 75 -6.12 -19.65 18.98
C THR A 75 -6.11 -19.74 20.50
N HIS A 76 -6.33 -20.94 21.02
CA HIS A 76 -6.47 -21.22 22.44
C HIS A 76 -5.60 -22.42 22.84
N ILE A 77 -5.36 -22.56 24.14
CA ILE A 77 -4.76 -23.76 24.72
C ILE A 77 -5.86 -24.46 25.53
N TRP A 78 -6.27 -25.64 25.08
CA TRP A 78 -7.42 -26.37 25.63
C TRP A 78 -7.08 -27.82 25.94
N ASN A 79 -7.80 -28.45 26.86
CA ASN A 79 -7.80 -29.90 27.03
C ASN A 79 -8.81 -30.56 26.07
N GLN A 80 -8.88 -31.90 26.08
CA GLN A 80 -9.80 -32.65 25.22
C GLN A 80 -11.28 -32.30 25.50
N ASP A 81 -11.68 -32.21 26.77
CA ASP A 81 -13.07 -31.89 27.15
C ASP A 81 -13.54 -30.52 26.62
N GLN A 82 -12.64 -29.53 26.59
CA GLN A 82 -12.91 -28.20 26.03
C GLN A 82 -13.04 -28.21 24.51
N ILE A 83 -12.34 -29.11 23.82
CA ILE A 83 -12.50 -29.31 22.38
C ILE A 83 -13.83 -30.01 22.10
N ASP A 84 -14.18 -31.02 22.89
CA ASP A 84 -15.40 -31.81 22.69
C ASP A 84 -16.67 -31.00 23.02
N SER A 85 -16.55 -30.01 23.90
CA SER A 85 -17.62 -29.05 24.23
C SER A 85 -17.67 -27.82 23.30
N LEU A 86 -16.97 -27.85 22.17
CA LEU A 86 -16.97 -26.75 21.22
C LEU A 86 -18.35 -26.55 20.60
N GLU A 87 -18.87 -25.33 20.70
CA GLU A 87 -20.15 -24.95 20.10
C GLU A 87 -20.17 -25.18 18.58
N PRO A 88 -21.30 -25.64 18.00
CA PRO A 88 -21.38 -26.13 16.60
C PRO A 88 -21.14 -25.05 15.53
N TYR A 89 -21.20 -23.77 15.92
CA TYR A 89 -20.89 -22.64 15.05
C TYR A 89 -19.40 -22.29 15.02
N TRP A 90 -18.56 -22.95 15.83
CA TRP A 90 -17.11 -22.88 15.73
C TRP A 90 -16.58 -24.09 14.97
N GLU A 91 -15.73 -23.83 13.99
CA GLU A 91 -15.06 -24.87 13.21
C GLU A 91 -13.63 -25.04 13.68
N LEU A 92 -13.30 -26.24 14.13
CA LEU A 92 -11.93 -26.64 14.46
C LEU A 92 -11.07 -26.64 13.19
N GLN A 93 -10.09 -25.74 13.13
CA GLN A 93 -9.14 -25.64 12.01
C GLN A 93 -7.88 -26.49 12.24
N SER A 94 -7.43 -26.55 13.49
CA SER A 94 -6.30 -27.38 13.90
C SER A 94 -6.33 -27.65 15.40
N ALA A 95 -5.88 -28.83 15.81
CA ALA A 95 -5.55 -29.16 17.19
C ALA A 95 -4.17 -29.84 17.19
N LEU A 96 -3.20 -29.23 17.85
CA LEU A 96 -1.84 -29.80 17.97
C LEU A 96 -1.63 -30.25 19.40
N SER A 97 -1.38 -31.55 19.59
CA SER A 97 -1.12 -32.10 20.92
C SER A 97 0.17 -31.52 21.50
N TYR A 98 0.09 -31.16 22.78
CA TYR A 98 1.18 -30.72 23.64
C TYR A 98 0.99 -31.37 25.02
N GLY A 99 1.22 -32.69 25.07
CA GLY A 99 0.90 -33.50 26.25
C GLY A 99 -0.62 -33.59 26.45
N GLU A 100 -1.09 -33.24 27.64
CA GLU A 100 -2.51 -33.22 28.04
C GLU A 100 -3.30 -32.03 27.47
N LEU A 101 -2.60 -31.07 26.86
CA LEU A 101 -3.18 -29.86 26.28
C LEU A 101 -3.02 -29.87 24.76
N TYR A 102 -3.83 -29.05 24.11
CA TYR A 102 -3.84 -28.87 22.68
C TYR A 102 -3.74 -27.39 22.34
N LEU A 103 -2.88 -27.06 21.38
CA LEU A 103 -2.95 -25.76 20.71
C LEU A 103 -4.04 -25.82 19.65
N VAL A 104 -5.15 -25.17 19.94
CA VAL A 104 -6.38 -25.26 19.14
C VAL A 104 -6.59 -23.97 18.38
N SER A 105 -6.87 -24.06 17.08
CA SER A 105 -7.35 -22.91 16.30
C SER A 105 -8.77 -23.17 15.83
N ILE A 106 -9.67 -22.23 16.13
CA ILE A 106 -11.09 -22.29 15.77
C ILE A 106 -11.46 -21.09 14.90
N GLN A 107 -12.41 -21.28 13.99
CA GLN A 107 -12.93 -20.23 13.14
C GLN A 107 -14.45 -20.17 13.21
N LEU A 108 -15.01 -18.96 13.31
CA LEU A 108 -16.45 -18.76 13.34
C LEU A 108 -17.07 -19.09 11.98
N ASN A 109 -17.98 -20.07 11.93
CA ASN A 109 -18.89 -20.26 10.81
C ASN A 109 -20.06 -19.28 10.94
N LYS A 110 -20.04 -18.22 10.13
CA LYS A 110 -21.03 -17.14 10.20
C LYS A 110 -22.44 -17.59 9.82
N GLU A 111 -22.56 -18.52 8.87
CA GLU A 111 -23.85 -19.01 8.39
C GLU A 111 -24.54 -19.82 9.49
N LYS A 112 -23.83 -20.83 10.04
CA LYS A 112 -24.30 -21.61 11.20
C LYS A 112 -24.59 -20.73 12.40
N PHE A 113 -23.75 -19.72 12.67
CA PHE A 113 -23.99 -18.79 13.77
C PHE A 113 -25.29 -17.99 13.55
N ILE A 114 -25.55 -17.50 12.34
CA ILE A 114 -26.78 -16.76 12.03
C ILE A 114 -28.00 -17.67 12.14
N GLU A 115 -27.91 -18.91 11.68
CA GLU A 115 -28.98 -19.91 11.79
C GLU A 115 -29.33 -20.21 13.26
N LEU A 116 -28.33 -20.38 14.13
CA LEU A 116 -28.54 -20.77 15.53
C LEU A 116 -28.81 -19.60 16.47
N GLN A 117 -28.15 -18.46 16.27
CA GLN A 117 -28.13 -17.34 17.22
C GLN A 117 -28.76 -16.06 16.65
N GLY A 118 -29.03 -16.02 15.34
CA GLY A 118 -29.59 -14.86 14.65
C GLY A 118 -28.57 -13.78 14.30
N GLN A 119 -28.94 -12.92 13.36
CA GLN A 119 -28.08 -11.85 12.83
C GLN A 119 -27.73 -10.76 13.88
N ALA A 120 -28.66 -10.47 14.79
CA ALA A 120 -28.44 -9.47 15.84
C ALA A 120 -27.33 -9.89 16.82
N SER A 121 -27.29 -11.17 17.17
CA SER A 121 -26.26 -11.76 18.03
C SER A 121 -24.90 -11.73 17.35
N LEU A 122 -24.84 -12.00 16.04
CA LEU A 122 -23.59 -11.94 15.28
C LEU A 122 -23.03 -10.51 15.32
N LYS A 123 -23.89 -9.51 15.13
CA LYS A 123 -23.48 -8.10 15.21
C LYS A 123 -22.90 -7.77 16.58
N LYS A 124 -23.56 -8.20 17.67
CA LYS A 124 -23.09 -7.99 19.05
C LYS A 124 -21.75 -8.68 19.33
N MET A 125 -21.59 -9.91 18.86
CA MET A 125 -20.33 -10.66 18.97
C MET A 125 -19.21 -9.96 18.19
N LEU A 126 -19.44 -9.61 16.93
CA LEU A 126 -18.46 -8.92 16.09
C LEU A 126 -18.06 -7.54 16.65
N THR A 127 -18.98 -6.84 17.32
CA THR A 127 -18.64 -5.56 18.00
C THR A 127 -17.79 -5.76 19.26
N ASN A 128 -17.85 -6.94 19.88
CA ASN A 128 -17.08 -7.29 21.07
C ASN A 128 -15.72 -7.94 20.74
N LEU A 129 -15.51 -8.37 19.49
CA LEU A 129 -14.19 -8.84 19.05
C LEU A 129 -13.14 -7.74 19.25
N SER A 130 -11.96 -8.16 19.71
CA SER A 130 -10.88 -7.30 20.24
C SER A 130 -10.40 -6.18 19.29
N ASN A 131 -10.68 -6.29 18.00
CA ASN A 131 -10.27 -5.31 17.00
C ASN A 131 -11.37 -4.27 16.74
N LYS A 132 -11.50 -3.28 17.64
CA LYS A 132 -12.27 -2.06 17.39
C LYS A 132 -11.67 -1.31 16.20
N THR A 133 -12.19 -1.59 15.01
CA THR A 133 -11.74 -1.03 13.74
C THR A 133 -12.83 -0.15 13.13
N ASN A 134 -12.45 0.86 12.34
CA ASN A 134 -13.39 1.73 11.65
C ASN A 134 -12.92 1.97 10.21
N VAL A 135 -13.37 1.09 9.32
CA VAL A 135 -12.97 1.11 7.90
C VAL A 135 -13.29 2.43 7.21
N ALA A 136 -14.30 3.18 7.67
CA ALA A 136 -14.64 4.48 7.09
C ALA A 136 -13.50 5.51 7.33
N ILE A 137 -12.81 5.44 8.47
CA ILE A 137 -11.64 6.29 8.74
C ILE A 137 -10.49 5.92 7.80
N ALA A 138 -10.16 4.64 7.65
CA ALA A 138 -9.12 4.19 6.73
C ALA A 138 -9.43 4.55 5.27
N ALA A 139 -10.68 4.40 4.85
CA ALA A 139 -11.15 4.79 3.53
C ALA A 139 -11.04 6.31 3.29
N ALA A 140 -11.44 7.12 4.27
CA ALA A 140 -11.31 8.57 4.20
C ALA A 140 -9.85 9.01 4.09
N VAL A 141 -8.97 8.51 4.97
CA VAL A 141 -7.53 8.83 4.95
C VAL A 141 -6.92 8.48 3.59
N THR A 142 -7.11 7.26 3.09
CA THR A 142 -6.56 6.83 1.79
C THR A 142 -7.18 7.58 0.60
N SER A 143 -8.42 8.03 0.69
CA SER A 143 -9.04 8.90 -0.32
C SER A 143 -8.39 10.27 -0.35
N TYR A 144 -8.26 10.93 0.80
CA TYR A 144 -7.61 12.23 0.89
C TYR A 144 -6.14 12.19 0.49
N SER A 145 -5.38 11.15 0.85
CA SER A 145 -4.01 10.96 0.37
C SER A 145 -3.93 10.89 -1.16
N ARG A 146 -4.86 10.18 -1.82
CA ARG A 146 -4.94 10.12 -3.29
C ARG A 146 -5.30 11.46 -3.91
N MET A 147 -6.21 12.22 -3.30
CA MET A 147 -6.53 13.57 -3.75
C MET A 147 -5.31 14.49 -3.67
N ILE A 148 -4.57 14.45 -2.55
CA ILE A 148 -3.37 15.28 -2.35
C ILE A 148 -2.30 14.96 -3.40
N ILE A 149 -1.92 13.70 -3.59
CA ILE A 149 -0.88 13.35 -4.57
C ILE A 149 -1.32 13.66 -6.01
N ASN A 150 -2.62 13.50 -6.32
CA ASN A 150 -3.13 13.85 -7.64
C ASN A 150 -3.17 15.36 -7.87
N ASN A 151 -3.39 16.18 -6.83
CA ASN A 151 -3.27 17.63 -6.95
C ASN A 151 -1.84 18.03 -7.34
N TYR A 152 -0.81 17.40 -6.76
CA TYR A 152 0.58 17.63 -7.18
C TYR A 152 0.87 17.18 -8.61
N LYS A 153 0.25 16.09 -9.08
CA LYS A 153 0.36 15.67 -10.49
C LYS A 153 -0.28 16.68 -11.43
N LEU A 154 -1.48 17.15 -11.10
CA LEU A 154 -2.19 18.16 -11.89
C LEU A 154 -1.41 19.48 -11.91
N LEU A 155 -0.82 19.87 -10.78
CA LEU A 155 0.08 21.03 -10.71
C LEU A 155 1.28 20.86 -11.65
N ALA A 156 1.97 19.72 -11.60
CA ALA A 156 3.10 19.45 -12.48
C ALA A 156 2.70 19.55 -13.96
N LEU A 157 1.59 18.94 -14.35
CA LEU A 157 1.06 19.01 -15.72
C LEU A 157 0.70 20.45 -16.12
N SER A 158 0.12 21.24 -15.21
CA SER A 158 -0.23 22.64 -15.48
C SER A 158 1.00 23.54 -15.70
N LEU A 159 2.14 23.15 -15.13
CA LEU A 159 3.44 23.81 -15.32
C LEU A 159 4.16 23.32 -16.59
N GLY A 160 3.55 22.43 -17.37
CA GLY A 160 4.15 21.83 -18.57
C GLY A 160 5.23 20.78 -18.25
N LEU A 161 5.27 20.25 -17.01
CA LEU A 161 6.22 19.21 -16.62
C LEU A 161 5.72 17.83 -17.06
N GLU A 162 6.66 16.98 -17.43
CA GLU A 162 6.39 15.57 -17.74
C GLU A 162 6.45 14.72 -16.47
N LEU A 163 5.44 13.87 -16.28
CA LEU A 163 5.36 12.93 -15.15
C LEU A 163 5.83 11.54 -15.58
N PHE A 164 7.04 11.16 -15.19
CA PHE A 164 7.62 9.86 -15.53
C PHE A 164 7.14 8.72 -14.64
N TYR A 165 6.95 9.00 -13.35
CA TYR A 165 6.55 7.99 -12.38
C TYR A 165 5.79 8.61 -11.21
N SER A 166 4.92 7.82 -10.59
CA SER A 166 4.33 8.14 -9.30
C SER A 166 3.93 6.87 -8.56
N ASP A 167 4.15 6.87 -7.24
CA ASP A 167 3.59 5.90 -6.30
C ASP A 167 2.70 6.63 -5.28
N THR A 168 2.41 5.95 -4.17
CA THR A 168 1.46 6.33 -3.11
C THR A 168 1.57 7.80 -2.68
N ASP A 169 2.78 8.30 -2.49
CA ASP A 169 3.10 9.62 -1.95
C ASP A 169 4.30 10.28 -2.64
N SER A 170 4.67 9.81 -3.83
CA SER A 170 5.84 10.30 -4.57
C SER A 170 5.54 10.48 -6.06
N LEU A 171 6.35 11.32 -6.70
CA LEU A 171 6.34 11.56 -8.13
C LEU A 171 7.75 11.86 -8.64
N VAL A 172 8.00 11.55 -9.91
CA VAL A 172 9.25 11.84 -10.63
C VAL A 172 8.91 12.69 -11.84
N LEU A 173 9.59 13.83 -11.96
CA LEU A 173 9.35 14.86 -12.97
C LEU A 173 10.64 15.20 -13.72
N ASN A 174 10.51 15.81 -14.89
CA ASN A 174 11.63 16.39 -15.64
C ASN A 174 12.08 17.78 -15.14
N GLY A 175 11.43 18.33 -14.12
CA GLY A 175 11.75 19.64 -13.55
C GLY A 175 11.24 19.83 -12.12
N PRO A 176 11.64 20.92 -11.46
CA PRO A 176 11.27 21.18 -10.07
C PRO A 176 9.82 21.65 -9.95
N LEU A 177 9.17 21.28 -8.85
CA LEU A 177 7.94 21.93 -8.41
C LEU A 177 8.25 23.26 -7.69
N PRO A 178 7.26 24.16 -7.55
CA PRO A 178 7.44 25.42 -6.86
C PRO A 178 7.95 25.23 -5.41
N PRO A 179 8.94 26.04 -4.95
CA PRO A 179 9.57 25.86 -3.64
C PRO A 179 8.60 25.86 -2.46
N GLU A 180 7.47 26.56 -2.57
CA GLU A 180 6.44 26.60 -1.53
C GLU A 180 5.84 25.22 -1.20
N HIS A 181 5.89 24.29 -2.15
CA HIS A 181 5.39 22.92 -1.99
C HIS A 181 6.46 21.92 -1.55
N ILE A 182 7.73 22.34 -1.53
CA ILE A 182 8.87 21.48 -1.22
C ILE A 182 9.41 21.84 0.16
N ASP A 183 9.27 20.92 1.12
CA ASP A 183 9.92 21.02 2.42
C ASP A 183 10.05 19.65 3.09
N SER A 184 11.14 19.44 3.82
CA SER A 184 11.43 18.16 4.46
C SER A 184 10.83 17.99 5.86
N ALA A 185 10.46 19.08 6.53
CA ALA A 185 10.01 19.09 7.92
C ALA A 185 8.49 19.32 8.06
N THR A 186 7.91 20.12 7.16
CA THR A 186 6.52 20.55 7.17
C THR A 186 5.60 19.42 6.73
N LEU A 187 4.61 19.12 7.55
CA LEU A 187 3.63 18.08 7.25
C LEU A 187 2.80 18.44 6.01
N GLY A 188 2.68 17.51 5.06
CA GLY A 188 1.88 17.67 3.84
C GLY A 188 2.63 18.29 2.65
N LYS A 189 3.84 18.79 2.85
CA LYS A 189 4.74 19.19 1.77
C LYS A 189 5.55 18.00 1.26
N LEU A 190 6.03 18.11 0.02
CA LEU A 190 6.87 17.09 -0.60
C LEU A 190 8.33 17.30 -0.19
N LYS A 191 9.04 16.20 0.05
CA LYS A 191 10.49 16.24 0.28
C LYS A 191 11.20 15.97 -1.05
N LEU A 192 12.20 16.78 -1.38
CA LEU A 192 13.14 16.43 -2.44
C LEU A 192 14.03 15.27 -1.96
N GLU A 193 13.87 14.09 -2.56
CA GLU A 193 14.64 12.90 -2.18
C GLU A 193 15.84 12.64 -3.10
N HIS A 194 15.68 12.87 -4.40
CA HIS A 194 16.63 12.48 -5.44
C HIS A 194 16.73 13.56 -6.51
N THR A 195 17.94 13.77 -7.03
CA THR A 195 18.17 14.57 -8.25
C THR A 195 18.75 13.63 -9.29
N ILE A 196 17.87 13.17 -10.17
CA ILE A 196 18.09 11.99 -11.02
C ILE A 196 18.78 12.42 -12.31
N LYS A 197 19.89 11.77 -12.63
CA LYS A 197 20.56 11.84 -13.94
C LYS A 197 19.89 10.90 -14.94
N GLU A 198 19.57 9.68 -14.51
CA GLU A 198 18.91 8.68 -15.36
C GLU A 198 17.94 7.83 -14.54
N GLY A 199 16.74 7.60 -15.08
CA GLY A 199 15.69 6.81 -14.45
C GLY A 199 15.06 5.81 -15.41
N ILE A 200 15.01 4.54 -15.02
CA ILE A 200 14.38 3.46 -15.79
C ILE A 200 13.17 2.95 -15.00
N PHE A 201 11.96 3.22 -15.49
CA PHE A 201 10.71 2.89 -14.79
C PHE A 201 9.95 1.78 -15.52
N VAL A 202 10.24 0.54 -15.14
CA VAL A 202 9.66 -0.65 -15.78
C VAL A 202 8.18 -0.79 -15.44
N MET A 203 7.86 -0.99 -14.16
CA MET A 203 6.48 -1.23 -13.70
C MET A 203 6.28 -0.68 -12.28
N PRO A 204 5.07 -0.68 -11.72
CA PRO A 204 4.86 -0.22 -10.34
C PRO A 204 5.81 -0.92 -9.36
N LYS A 205 6.61 -0.14 -8.64
CA LYS A 205 7.63 -0.61 -7.67
C LYS A 205 8.79 -1.40 -8.29
N VAL A 206 9.06 -1.23 -9.58
CA VAL A 206 10.23 -1.80 -10.27
C VAL A 206 10.89 -0.71 -11.11
N TYR A 207 11.98 -0.15 -10.60
CA TYR A 207 12.68 0.97 -11.22
C TYR A 207 14.15 1.05 -10.80
N TYR A 208 14.95 1.71 -11.63
CA TYR A 208 16.35 2.05 -11.43
C TYR A 208 16.50 3.58 -11.48
N LEU A 209 17.25 4.16 -10.55
CA LEU A 209 17.64 5.57 -10.55
C LEU A 209 19.17 5.66 -10.41
N GLU A 210 19.78 6.51 -11.22
CA GLU A 210 21.14 7.01 -11.06
C GLU A 210 21.03 8.52 -10.78
N ASP A 211 21.46 8.94 -9.60
CA ASP A 211 21.50 10.34 -9.20
C ASP A 211 22.73 11.05 -9.79
N ILE A 212 22.70 12.39 -9.82
CA ILE A 212 23.82 13.21 -10.34
C ILE A 212 25.12 13.00 -9.56
N ASP A 213 25.02 12.65 -8.28
CA ASP A 213 26.14 12.33 -7.41
C ASP A 213 26.70 10.90 -7.59
N GLY A 214 26.12 10.13 -8.52
CA GLY A 214 26.49 8.74 -8.80
C GLY A 214 25.81 7.71 -7.89
N THR A 215 24.92 8.13 -6.99
CA THR A 215 24.17 7.20 -6.13
C THR A 215 23.19 6.38 -6.96
N ILE A 216 23.25 5.04 -6.81
CA ILE A 216 22.35 4.11 -7.51
C ILE A 216 21.27 3.61 -6.55
N VAL A 217 20.01 3.81 -6.93
CA VAL A 217 18.83 3.30 -6.21
C VAL A 217 18.07 2.33 -7.10
N THR A 218 17.95 1.08 -6.64
CA THR A 218 17.17 0.05 -7.31
C THR A 218 16.01 -0.39 -6.45
N LYS A 219 14.85 -0.58 -7.08
CA LYS A 219 13.66 -1.19 -6.46
C LYS A 219 13.15 -2.28 -7.37
N CYS A 220 12.84 -3.43 -6.78
CA CYS A 220 12.21 -4.55 -7.45
C CYS A 220 11.18 -5.21 -6.53
N LYS A 221 9.90 -5.08 -6.85
CA LYS A 221 8.83 -5.73 -6.10
C LYS A 221 9.02 -7.25 -6.12
N GLY A 222 8.99 -7.87 -4.93
CA GLY A 222 9.09 -9.32 -4.77
C GLY A 222 10.52 -9.88 -4.78
N PHE A 223 11.54 -9.05 -5.03
CA PHE A 223 12.95 -9.45 -5.04
C PHE A 223 13.75 -8.54 -4.09
N SER A 224 14.47 -9.14 -3.14
CA SER A 224 15.24 -8.39 -2.14
C SER A 224 16.64 -7.99 -2.62
N GLY A 225 17.13 -8.58 -3.71
CA GLY A 225 18.42 -8.24 -4.30
C GLY A 225 18.38 -6.95 -5.13
N LYS A 226 19.54 -6.58 -5.66
CA LYS A 226 19.68 -5.46 -6.62
C LYS A 226 19.80 -6.02 -8.02
N LEU A 227 19.02 -5.49 -8.95
CA LEU A 227 19.20 -5.76 -10.37
C LEU A 227 20.22 -4.79 -10.97
N THR A 228 20.96 -5.24 -11.97
CA THR A 228 21.86 -4.38 -12.74
C THR A 228 21.05 -3.52 -13.73
N LYS A 229 21.65 -2.43 -14.19
CA LYS A 229 21.03 -1.57 -15.23
C LYS A 229 20.66 -2.37 -16.48
N THR A 230 21.53 -3.27 -16.92
CA THR A 230 21.29 -4.15 -18.07
C THR A 230 20.03 -4.99 -17.90
N GLN A 231 19.83 -5.58 -16.71
CA GLN A 231 18.63 -6.36 -16.42
C GLN A 231 17.35 -5.52 -16.48
N TYR A 232 17.40 -4.25 -16.06
CA TYR A 232 16.27 -3.34 -16.21
C TYR A 232 15.98 -3.01 -17.68
N LEU A 233 17.01 -2.85 -18.51
CA LEU A 233 16.84 -2.64 -19.96
C LEU A 233 16.28 -3.88 -20.65
N GLU A 234 16.74 -5.08 -20.28
CA GLU A 234 16.22 -6.35 -20.77
C GLU A 234 14.74 -6.54 -20.37
N LEU A 235 14.35 -6.15 -19.15
CA LEU A 235 12.95 -6.14 -18.75
C LEU A 235 12.12 -5.20 -19.62
N LEU A 236 12.65 -4.00 -19.94
CA LEU A 236 11.97 -3.06 -20.85
C LEU A 236 11.85 -3.59 -22.28
N SER A 237 12.81 -4.38 -22.75
CA SER A 237 12.76 -5.03 -24.07
C SER A 237 11.83 -6.25 -24.10
N GLY A 238 11.17 -6.58 -22.98
CA GLY A 238 10.23 -7.70 -22.89
C GLY A 238 10.85 -9.04 -22.48
N ASN A 239 12.15 -9.07 -22.16
CA ASN A 239 12.81 -10.29 -21.70
C ASN A 239 12.41 -10.60 -20.24
N THR A 240 12.34 -11.89 -19.92
CA THR A 240 12.10 -12.35 -18.55
C THR A 240 13.42 -12.40 -17.80
N GLN A 241 13.43 -11.90 -16.56
CA GLN A 241 14.56 -12.10 -15.66
C GLN A 241 14.26 -13.27 -14.75
N GLU A 242 15.07 -14.31 -14.84
CA GLU A 242 15.04 -15.46 -13.93
C GLU A 242 15.86 -15.10 -12.70
N LEU A 243 15.19 -14.93 -11.57
CA LEU A 243 15.80 -14.53 -10.31
C LEU A 243 15.56 -15.62 -9.26
N GLU A 244 16.37 -15.58 -8.21
CA GLU A 244 16.19 -16.44 -7.05
C GLU A 244 15.78 -15.61 -5.83
N VAL A 245 14.72 -16.06 -5.15
CA VAL A 245 14.23 -15.42 -3.93
C VAL A 245 14.24 -16.40 -2.76
N THR A 246 14.48 -15.86 -1.56
CA THR A 246 14.20 -16.61 -0.34
C THR A 246 12.78 -16.31 0.11
N LYS A 247 11.93 -17.35 0.13
CA LYS A 247 10.56 -17.24 0.66
C LYS A 247 10.51 -17.74 2.09
N TRP A 248 9.82 -16.97 2.92
CA TRP A 248 9.57 -17.31 4.31
C TRP A 248 8.12 -17.72 4.43
N GLN A 249 7.88 -18.96 4.80
CA GLN A 249 6.54 -19.48 5.09
C GLN A 249 6.47 -19.79 6.57
N ARG A 250 5.56 -19.13 7.28
CA ARG A 250 5.25 -19.46 8.66
C ARG A 250 4.03 -20.35 8.68
N SER A 251 4.17 -21.57 9.20
CA SER A 251 3.01 -22.39 9.56
C SER A 251 2.87 -22.39 11.06
N LEU A 252 1.83 -21.70 11.56
CA LEU A 252 1.46 -21.82 12.97
C LEU A 252 0.91 -23.21 13.27
N LYS A 253 0.23 -23.84 12.30
CA LYS A 253 -0.30 -25.21 12.42
C LYS A 253 0.82 -26.25 12.55
N GLU A 254 1.95 -26.05 11.90
CA GLU A 254 3.04 -27.04 11.94
C GLU A 254 4.19 -26.60 12.86
N SER A 255 4.00 -25.51 13.60
CA SER A 255 4.99 -24.93 14.53
C SER A 255 6.39 -24.69 13.96
N TYR A 256 6.52 -24.54 12.63
CA TYR A 256 7.80 -24.28 11.97
C TYR A 256 7.77 -23.00 11.12
N VAL A 257 8.96 -22.44 10.95
CA VAL A 257 9.25 -21.44 9.93
C VAL A 257 10.06 -22.14 8.83
N LYS A 258 9.48 -22.27 7.64
CA LYS A 258 10.17 -22.82 6.48
C LYS A 258 10.81 -21.68 5.71
N ILE A 259 12.13 -21.76 5.58
CA ILE A 259 12.93 -20.83 4.79
C ILE A 259 13.28 -21.55 3.49
N GLU A 260 12.52 -21.27 2.44
CA GLU A 260 12.75 -21.82 1.11
C GLU A 260 13.71 -20.91 0.37
N ARG A 261 14.99 -21.29 0.33
CA ARG A 261 16.02 -20.58 -0.42
C ARG A 261 15.95 -20.97 -1.90
N ASN A 262 16.52 -20.11 -2.74
CA ASN A 262 16.72 -20.33 -4.18
C ASN A 262 15.44 -20.70 -4.93
N GLN A 263 14.30 -20.15 -4.52
CA GLN A 263 13.04 -20.33 -5.24
C GLN A 263 13.08 -19.51 -6.52
N SER A 264 12.82 -20.15 -7.65
CA SER A 264 12.73 -19.46 -8.94
C SER A 264 11.64 -18.39 -8.88
N TYR A 265 12.00 -17.19 -9.32
CA TYR A 265 11.16 -16.02 -9.41
C TYR A 265 11.34 -15.38 -10.78
N ASN A 266 10.38 -15.63 -11.65
CA ASN A 266 10.38 -15.09 -13.00
C ASN A 266 9.75 -13.70 -12.98
N LEU A 267 10.61 -12.68 -13.08
CA LEU A 267 10.18 -11.31 -13.20
C LEU A 267 9.88 -11.02 -14.68
N ARG A 268 8.60 -10.83 -14.98
CA ARG A 268 8.13 -10.52 -16.32
C ARG A 268 7.63 -9.09 -16.41
N PHE A 269 7.91 -8.47 -17.54
CA PHE A 269 7.30 -7.20 -17.89
C PHE A 269 5.79 -7.37 -18.10
N SER A 270 4.98 -6.47 -17.55
CA SER A 270 3.53 -6.49 -17.73
C SER A 270 3.03 -5.12 -18.15
N PHE A 271 2.58 -5.04 -19.40
CA PHE A 271 1.97 -3.88 -20.04
C PHE A 271 0.48 -3.69 -19.64
N ASN A 272 0.12 -3.89 -18.38
CA ASN A 272 -1.31 -3.77 -18.05
C ASN A 272 -1.81 -2.31 -18.02
N LYS A 273 -0.92 -1.28 -18.07
CA LYS A 273 -1.30 0.15 -17.91
C LYS A 273 -0.39 1.21 -18.58
N ARG A 274 0.53 0.85 -19.49
CA ARG A 274 1.46 1.82 -20.10
C ARG A 274 1.62 1.55 -21.60
N GLU A 275 1.63 2.60 -22.41
CA GLU A 275 2.15 2.55 -23.77
C GLU A 275 3.67 2.76 -23.70
N GLN A 276 4.42 2.08 -24.58
CA GLN A 276 5.87 2.30 -24.71
C GLN A 276 6.07 3.58 -25.52
N PRO A 277 6.57 4.70 -24.94
CA PRO A 277 6.97 5.82 -25.77
C PRO A 277 8.31 5.41 -26.39
N LEU A 278 8.28 4.99 -27.65
CA LEU A 278 9.46 4.83 -28.48
C LEU A 278 10.02 6.24 -28.78
N SER A 279 10.64 6.87 -27.79
CA SER A 279 11.58 7.97 -28.03
C SER A 279 12.98 7.42 -27.80
N LEU A 280 13.46 6.60 -28.74
CA LEU A 280 14.89 6.54 -28.97
C LEU A 280 15.32 7.98 -29.30
N PHE A 281 16.22 8.52 -28.48
CA PHE A 281 17.04 9.66 -28.88
C PHE A 281 17.91 9.21 -30.07
N SER A 282 17.38 9.30 -31.28
CA SER A 282 18.17 9.40 -32.50
C SER A 282 17.84 10.72 -33.19
N SER A 283 18.81 11.63 -33.17
CA SER A 283 18.99 12.77 -34.08
C SER A 283 17.69 13.36 -34.67
N LEU A 284 17.10 14.35 -34.01
CA LEU A 284 16.15 15.25 -34.65
C LEU A 284 16.89 16.01 -35.77
N GLN A 285 16.78 15.54 -37.01
CA GLN A 285 16.95 16.41 -38.16
C GLN A 285 15.78 17.41 -38.20
N PRO A 286 16.03 18.68 -38.58
CA PRO A 286 14.98 19.69 -38.59
C PRO A 286 13.90 19.35 -39.64
N ARG A 287 12.63 19.41 -39.22
CA ARG A 287 11.48 19.22 -40.11
C ARG A 287 11.51 20.25 -41.26
N PRO A 288 11.24 19.84 -42.51
CA PRO A 288 11.07 20.80 -43.61
C PRO A 288 9.79 21.60 -43.39
N LYS A 289 9.89 22.92 -43.57
CA LYS A 289 8.73 23.84 -43.57
C LYS A 289 7.76 23.43 -44.67
N SER A 290 6.53 23.05 -44.30
CA SER A 290 5.44 22.89 -45.25
C SER A 290 5.02 24.26 -45.78
N LYS A 291 5.06 24.40 -47.10
CA LYS A 291 4.45 25.53 -47.82
C LYS A 291 2.92 25.43 -47.71
N GLU A 292 2.28 26.54 -47.36
CA GLU A 292 0.84 26.75 -47.49
C GLU A 292 0.41 26.67 -48.97
N PRO A 293 -0.80 26.17 -49.22
CA PRO A 293 -1.73 26.80 -50.15
C PRO A 293 -2.81 27.61 -49.42
#